data_AF-A0A936RLT7-F1
#
_entry.id   AF-A0A936RLT7-F1
#
_cell.length_a   1.000
_cell.length_b   1.000
_cell.length_c   1.000
_cell.angle_alpha   90.00
_cell.angle_beta   90.00
_cell.angle_gamma   90.00
#
_symmetry.space_group_name_H-M   'P 1'
#
loop_
_entity.id
_entity.type
_entity.pdbx_description
1 polymer ?
#
loop_
_entity_poly.entity_id
_entity_poly.type
_entity_poly.pdbx_seq_one_letter_code
_entity_poly.pdbx_strand_id
1 'polypeptide(L)' 'MVTRENETAQMVSGALGHLARHMTTGCPRAAELAALLLTRVAEDAEAEPQLREHARELVDILERDQAAH' A
#
# COMPACT_ATOMS: atom_id res chain seq x y z
N MET A 1 -6.73 -4.78 23.37
CA MET A 1 -7.43 -3.73 22.60
C MET A 1 -6.41 -3.18 21.62
N VAL A 2 -6.53 -3.50 20.33
CA VAL A 2 -5.64 -2.95 19.30
C VAL A 2 -6.21 -1.57 18.93
N THR A 3 -5.40 -0.52 19.06
CA THR A 3 -5.79 0.83 18.65
C THR A 3 -5.78 0.92 17.13
N ARG A 4 -6.67 1.72 16.53
CA ARG A 4 -6.75 1.88 15.06
C ARG A 4 -5.43 2.31 14.42
N GLU A 5 -4.69 3.18 15.08
CA GLU A 5 -3.33 3.58 14.67
C GLU A 5 -2.37 2.38 14.53
N ASN A 6 -2.50 1.36 15.38
CA ASN A 6 -1.69 0.14 15.31
C ASN A 6 -2.10 -0.73 14.11
N GLU A 7 -3.38 -0.74 13.75
CA GLU A 7 -3.87 -1.43 12.55
C GLU A 7 -3.37 -0.76 11.26
N THR A 8 -3.47 0.57 11.16
CA THR A 8 -2.94 1.34 10.02
C THR A 8 -1.44 1.14 9.87
N ALA A 9 -0.67 1.17 10.97
CA ALA A 9 0.76 0.92 10.96
C ALA A 9 1.12 -0.50 10.46
N GLN A 10 0.35 -1.52 10.84
CA GLN A 10 0.52 -2.88 10.35
C GLN A 10 0.24 -3.00 8.84
N MET A 11 -0.81 -2.34 8.35
CA MET A 11 -1.12 -2.30 6.92
C MET A 11 0.00 -1.61 6.11
N VAL A 12 0.49 -0.47 6.59
CA VAL A 12 1.62 0.23 5.96
C VAL A 12 2.88 -0.64 5.97
N SER A 13 3.19 -1.29 7.10
CA SER A 13 4.36 -2.19 7.19
C SER A 13 4.27 -3.35 6.20
N GLY A 14 3.09 -3.98 6.08
CA GLY A 14 2.84 -5.03 5.09
C GLY A 14 2.98 -4.53 3.64
N ALA A 15 2.43 -3.34 3.36
CA ALA A 15 2.54 -2.72 2.04
C ALA A 15 4.00 -2.48 1.65
N LEU A 16 4.81 -1.93 2.58
CA LEU A 16 6.24 -1.70 2.37
C LEU A 16 7.01 -3.00 2.13
N GLY A 17 6.68 -4.08 2.84
CA GLY A 17 7.29 -5.39 2.62
C GLY A 17 7.02 -5.95 1.22
N HIS A 18 5.78 -5.79 0.74
CA HIS A 18 5.41 -6.19 -0.61
C HIS A 18 6.05 -5.30 -1.69
N LEU A 19 6.08 -3.99 -1.48
CA LEU A 19 6.77 -3.03 -2.37
C LEU A 19 8.26 -3.37 -2.50
N ALA A 20 8.97 -3.58 -1.39
CA ALA A 20 10.38 -3.92 -1.41
C ALA A 20 10.64 -5.22 -2.20
N ARG A 21 9.78 -6.22 -2.04
CA ARG A 21 9.85 -7.47 -2.82
C ARG A 21 9.63 -7.22 -4.30
N HIS A 22 8.62 -6.45 -4.66
CA HIS A 22 8.34 -6.09 -6.05
C HIS A 22 9.54 -5.36 -6.68
N MET A 23 10.04 -4.31 -6.04
CA MET A 23 11.21 -3.55 -6.51
C MET A 23 12.47 -4.41 -6.67
N THR A 24 12.63 -5.45 -5.84
CA THR A 24 13.80 -6.34 -5.88
C THR A 24 13.69 -7.41 -6.98
N THR A 25 12.48 -7.88 -7.27
CA THR A 25 12.27 -9.10 -8.07
C THR A 25 11.44 -8.90 -9.34
N GLY A 26 10.80 -7.74 -9.49
CA GLY A 26 9.79 -7.48 -10.51
C GLY A 26 8.51 -8.30 -10.33
N CYS A 27 8.31 -8.98 -9.19
CA CYS A 27 7.16 -9.88 -9.01
C CYS A 27 5.83 -9.11 -9.08
N PRO A 28 4.95 -9.36 -10.08
CA PRO A 28 3.70 -8.61 -10.24
C PRO A 28 2.76 -8.83 -9.05
N ARG A 29 2.68 -10.07 -8.56
CA ARG A 29 1.86 -10.42 -7.40
C ARG A 29 2.24 -9.64 -6.13
N ALA A 30 3.50 -9.24 -5.99
CA ALA A 30 3.93 -8.42 -4.88
C ALA A 30 3.41 -6.97 -5.03
N ALA A 31 3.38 -6.41 -6.24
CA ALA A 31 2.75 -5.11 -6.50
C ALA A 31 1.25 -5.13 -6.18
N GLU A 32 0.52 -6.18 -6.60
CA GLU A 32 -0.92 -6.33 -6.28
C GLU A 32 -1.19 -6.32 -4.77
N LEU A 33 -0.38 -7.06 -4.00
CA LEU A 33 -0.56 -7.15 -2.55
C LEU A 33 -0.24 -5.83 -1.84
N ALA A 34 0.77 -5.09 -2.33
CA ALA A 34 1.04 -3.74 -1.86
C ALA A 34 -0.15 -2.81 -2.14
N ALA A 35 -0.67 -2.82 -3.37
CA ALA A 35 -1.80 -1.98 -3.77
C ALA A 35 -3.06 -2.25 -2.93
N LEU A 36 -3.36 -3.51 -2.62
CA LEU A 36 -4.51 -3.87 -1.76
C LEU A 36 -4.39 -3.32 -0.34
N LEU A 37 -3.19 -3.33 0.25
CA LEU A 37 -2.98 -2.78 1.58
C LEU A 37 -3.02 -1.25 1.57
N LEU A 38 -2.41 -0.61 0.57
CA LEU A 38 -2.43 0.84 0.41
C LEU A 38 -3.83 1.37 0.14
N THR A 39 -4.66 0.64 -0.62
CA THR A 39 -6.07 0.97 -0.83
C THR A 39 -6.83 1.03 0.51
N ARG A 40 -6.62 0.04 1.39
CA ARG A 40 -7.21 0.06 2.74
C ARG A 40 -6.72 1.24 3.58
N VAL A 41 -5.43 1.58 3.50
CA VAL A 41 -4.88 2.76 4.18
C VAL A 41 -5.51 4.04 3.63
N ALA A 42 -5.71 4.15 2.32
CA ALA A 42 -6.35 5.30 1.68
C ALA A 42 -7.83 5.50 2.06
N GLU A 43 -8.51 4.40 2.40
CA GLU A 43 -9.91 4.37 2.82
C GLU A 43 -10.10 4.55 4.34
N ASP A 44 -9.03 4.45 5.13
CA ASP A 44 -9.10 4.56 6.57
C ASP A 44 -9.39 6.00 7.04
N ALA A 45 -10.65 6.31 7.33
CA ALA A 45 -11.08 7.65 7.72
C ALA A 45 -10.37 8.23 8.96
N GLU A 46 -9.76 7.39 9.79
CA GLU A 46 -9.01 7.82 10.98
C GLU A 46 -7.52 8.03 10.70
N ALA A 47 -7.03 7.62 9.53
CA ALA A 47 -5.66 7.87 9.10
C ALA A 47 -5.43 9.34 8.71
N GLU A 48 -4.19 9.79 8.93
CA GLU A 48 -3.75 11.13 8.55
C GLU A 48 -4.06 11.41 7.06
N PRO A 49 -4.64 12.58 6.71
CA PRO A 49 -5.03 12.88 5.33
C PRO A 49 -3.88 12.72 4.32
N GLN A 50 -2.68 13.14 4.70
CA GLN A 50 -1.47 13.03 3.89
C GLN A 50 -1.08 11.56 3.66
N LEU A 51 -1.19 10.72 4.68
CA LEU A 51 -0.95 9.28 4.54
C LEU A 51 -1.93 8.65 3.55
N ARG A 52 -3.21 9.05 3.60
CA ARG A 52 -4.23 8.57 2.66
C ARG A 52 -3.95 9.03 1.23
N GLU A 53 -3.51 10.27 1.05
CA GLU A 53 -3.14 10.81 -0.26
C GLU A 53 -1.95 10.04 -0.85
N HIS A 54 -0.87 9.88 -0.10
CA HIS A 54 0.29 9.09 -0.55
C HIS A 54 -0.06 7.63 -0.83
N ALA A 55 -0.96 7.03 -0.05
CA ALA A 55 -1.43 5.68 -0.32
C ALA A 55 -2.17 5.58 -1.67
N ARG A 56 -3.01 6.58 -2.02
CA ARG A 56 -3.67 6.64 -3.34
C ARG A 56 -2.67 6.82 -4.48
N GLU A 57 -1.72 7.74 -4.31
CA GLU A 57 -0.67 7.97 -5.32
C GLU A 57 0.13 6.70 -5.60
N LEU A 58 0.50 5.96 -4.56
CA LEU A 58 1.23 4.71 -4.70
C LEU A 58 0.39 3.61 -5.36
N VAL A 59 -0.92 3.52 -5.07
CA VAL A 59 -1.82 2.61 -5.79
C VAL A 59 -1.83 2.94 -7.28
N ASP A 60 -2.04 4.20 -7.64
CA ASP A 60 -2.05 4.65 -9.05
C ASP A 60 -0.75 4.32 -9.77
N ILE A 61 0.41 4.47 -9.10
CA ILE A 61 1.72 4.12 -9.65
C ILE A 61 1.81 2.62 -9.92
N LEU A 62 1.43 1.79 -8.94
CA LEU A 62 1.49 0.33 -9.06
C LEU A 62 0.54 -0.19 -10.14
N GLU A 63 -0.66 0.38 -10.28
CA GLU A 63 -1.60 -0.02 -11.33
C GLU A 63 -1.08 0.31 -12.73
N ARG A 64 -0.44 1.48 -12.89
CA ARG A 64 0.19 1.86 -14.17
C ARG A 64 1.39 0.99 -14.51
N ASP A 65 2.22 0.68 -13.51
CA ASP A 65 3.38 -0.20 -13.68
C ASP A 65 2.94 -1.60 -14.14
N GLN A 66 1.92 -2.17 -13.51
CA GLN A 66 1.36 -3.47 -13.89
C GLN A 66 0.70 -3.47 -15.27
N ALA A 67 0.13 -2.35 -15.72
CA ALA A 67 -0.45 -2.26 -17.07
C ALA A 67 0.61 -2.13 -18.18
N ALA A 68 1.84 -1.75 -17.84
CA ALA A 68 2.95 -1.58 -18.77
C ALA A 68 3.77 -2.88 -18.98
N HIS A 69 3.51 -3.93 -18.21
CA HIS A 69 4.24 -5.19 -18.16
C HIS A 69 3.36 -6.41 -18.47
#